data_AF-A0A5E6QD48-F1
#
_entry.id   AF-A0A5E6QD48-F1
#
_cell.length_a   1.000
_cell.length_b   1.000
_cell.length_c   1.000
_cell.angle_alpha   90.00
_cell.angle_beta   90.00
_cell.angle_gamma   90.00
#
_symmetry.space_group_name_H-M   'P 1'
#
loop_
_entity.id
_entity.type
_entity.pdbx_description
1 polymer ?
#
loop_
_entity_poly.entity_id
_entity_poly.type
_entity_poly.pdbx_seq_one_letter_code
_entity_poly.pdbx_strand_id
1 'polypeptide(L)'
;MTYAIPAGSNIRGRLTRWSSPLLFSITFCALLSHQFALSGLTQNQVMDSKDLQHIDERVLVLEKSAAVASSEQSGVSYSDLNALNDSFNERITELATAMTAVASQAELQALQQQVQKIEKNRVQVLTAPASTKPHKPRSKPRIVVEFPLQILGQEIRGGEHFLSVGAIGAESLDQCQLIRVGETYMGWKLDGVEGQSAVFTANGATRRLNIR
;
A
#
# COMPACT_ATOMS: atom_id res chain seq x y z
N MET A 1 11.74 2.95 -116.49
CA MET A 1 11.64 2.07 -115.29
C MET A 1 13.03 1.61 -114.89
N THR A 2 13.18 1.31 -113.59
CA THR A 2 14.27 0.59 -112.91
C THR A 2 15.56 1.32 -112.51
N TYR A 3 15.94 1.04 -111.25
CA TYR A 3 16.75 1.77 -110.26
C TYR A 3 18.27 1.69 -110.45
N ALA A 4 18.98 2.65 -109.87
CA ALA A 4 20.33 2.45 -109.35
C ALA A 4 20.45 3.03 -107.93
N ILE A 5 20.88 2.18 -107.00
CA ILE A 5 21.02 2.43 -105.56
C ILE A 5 22.33 3.19 -105.32
N PRO A 6 22.36 4.28 -104.51
CA PRO A 6 23.61 4.97 -104.19
C PRO A 6 24.41 4.20 -103.13
N ALA A 7 25.72 4.15 -103.38
CA ALA A 7 26.73 3.40 -102.63
C ALA A 7 26.84 3.81 -101.15
N GLY A 8 27.09 2.81 -100.31
CA GLY A 8 27.19 2.91 -98.85
C GLY A 8 28.30 3.84 -98.35
N SER A 9 27.97 4.60 -97.31
CA SER A 9 28.85 5.54 -96.64
C SER A 9 29.83 4.84 -95.67
N ASN A 10 31.09 5.28 -95.70
CA ASN A 10 32.20 4.75 -94.91
C ASN A 10 32.10 5.12 -93.41
N ILE A 11 31.15 4.51 -92.69
CA ILE A 11 30.98 4.71 -91.23
C ILE A 11 32.08 3.98 -90.44
N ARG A 12 32.67 2.93 -91.02
CA ARG A 12 33.63 2.04 -90.35
C ARG A 12 34.98 2.69 -90.00
N GLY A 13 35.42 3.73 -90.71
CA GLY A 13 36.72 4.39 -90.47
C GLY A 13 36.69 5.53 -89.45
N ARG A 14 35.51 6.06 -89.09
CA ARG A 14 35.37 7.14 -88.10
C ARG A 14 35.22 6.61 -86.67
N LEU A 15 34.61 5.45 -86.49
CA LEU A 15 34.42 4.80 -85.19
C LEU A 15 35.73 4.28 -84.58
N THR A 16 36.71 3.88 -85.40
CA THR A 16 38.01 3.37 -84.92
C THR A 16 38.95 4.45 -84.40
N ARG A 17 38.72 5.73 -84.74
CA ARG A 17 39.55 6.85 -84.25
C ARG A 17 39.16 7.34 -82.85
N TRP A 18 37.96 7.00 -82.37
CA TRP A 18 37.41 7.44 -81.08
C TRP A 18 37.25 6.30 -80.07
N SER A 19 37.47 5.05 -80.48
CA SER A 19 37.37 3.90 -79.58
C SER A 19 38.40 3.96 -78.44
N SER A 20 39.63 4.37 -78.75
CA SER A 20 40.71 4.47 -77.75
C SER A 20 40.40 5.48 -76.63
N PRO A 21 40.08 6.76 -76.89
CA PRO A 21 39.77 7.71 -75.82
C PRO A 21 38.50 7.35 -75.05
N LEU A 22 37.52 6.69 -75.66
CA LEU A 22 36.32 6.21 -74.96
C LEU A 22 36.63 5.07 -73.99
N LEU A 23 37.47 4.11 -74.39
CA LEU A 23 37.92 3.04 -73.49
C LEU A 23 38.76 3.58 -72.34
N PHE A 24 39.63 4.57 -72.58
CA PHE A 24 40.36 5.26 -71.51
C PHE A 24 39.43 6.01 -70.56
N SER A 25 38.41 6.70 -71.07
CA SER A 25 37.42 7.39 -70.22
C SER A 25 36.61 6.42 -69.36
N ILE A 26 36.15 5.29 -69.94
CA ILE A 26 35.39 4.27 -69.22
C ILE A 26 36.25 3.59 -68.14
N THR A 27 37.49 3.22 -68.47
CA THR A 27 38.42 2.62 -67.49
C THR A 27 38.79 3.60 -66.38
N PHE A 28 39.01 4.86 -66.70
CA PHE A 28 39.25 5.92 -65.71
C PHE A 28 38.03 6.13 -64.79
N CYS A 29 36.81 6.15 -65.35
CA CYS A 29 35.58 6.24 -64.57
C CYS A 29 35.38 5.01 -63.65
N ALA A 30 35.68 3.81 -64.13
CA ALA A 30 35.62 2.58 -63.35
C ALA A 30 36.65 2.57 -62.21
N LEU A 31 37.86 3.11 -62.43
CA LEU A 31 38.86 3.26 -61.37
C LEU A 31 38.41 4.28 -60.34
N LEU A 32 37.85 5.42 -60.74
CA LEU A 32 37.34 6.43 -59.81
C LEU A 32 36.18 5.89 -58.96
N SER A 33 35.23 5.19 -59.56
CA SER A 33 34.12 4.60 -58.81
C SER A 33 34.60 3.53 -57.83
N HIS A 34 35.59 2.74 -58.21
CA HIS A 34 36.23 1.77 -57.32
C HIS A 34 36.97 2.43 -56.15
N GLN A 35 37.72 3.51 -56.40
CA GLN A 35 38.40 4.28 -55.35
C GLN A 35 37.40 4.92 -54.38
N PHE A 36 36.28 5.43 -54.91
CA PHE A 36 35.21 5.97 -54.07
C PHE A 36 34.54 4.87 -53.22
N ALA A 37 34.31 3.69 -53.80
CA ALA A 37 33.79 2.53 -53.06
C ALA A 37 34.73 2.08 -51.93
N LEU A 38 36.04 1.98 -52.20
CA LEU A 38 37.06 1.68 -51.19
C LEU A 38 37.14 2.74 -50.10
N SER A 39 37.05 4.02 -50.48
CA SER A 39 37.02 5.15 -49.54
C SER A 39 35.76 5.10 -48.65
N GLY A 40 34.62 4.72 -49.22
CA GLY A 40 33.39 4.51 -48.47
C GLY A 40 33.50 3.36 -47.45
N LEU A 41 34.09 2.23 -47.86
CA LEU A 41 34.30 1.08 -46.97
C LEU A 41 35.23 1.42 -45.81
N THR A 42 36.37 2.08 -46.10
CA THR A 42 37.32 2.49 -45.06
C THR A 42 36.72 3.52 -44.10
N GLN A 43 35.96 4.50 -44.59
CA GLN A 43 35.25 5.46 -43.76
C GLN A 43 34.22 4.78 -42.86
N ASN A 44 33.44 3.82 -43.39
CA ASN A 44 32.45 3.08 -42.62
C ASN A 44 33.10 2.22 -41.52
N GLN A 45 34.22 1.56 -41.81
CA GLN A 45 34.98 0.79 -40.84
C GLN A 45 35.51 1.66 -39.69
N VAL A 46 35.99 2.86 -39.99
CA VAL A 46 36.44 3.83 -38.99
C VAL A 46 35.27 4.31 -38.12
N MET A 47 34.08 4.49 -38.71
CA MET A 47 32.91 4.89 -37.92
C MET A 47 32.40 3.77 -37.02
N ASP A 48 32.27 2.56 -37.55
CA ASP A 48 31.88 1.37 -36.78
C ASP A 48 32.84 1.12 -35.60
N SER A 49 34.15 1.29 -35.82
CA SER A 49 35.15 1.19 -34.76
C SER A 49 34.95 2.24 -33.65
N LYS A 50 34.57 3.48 -33.99
CA LYS A 50 34.31 4.54 -33.01
C LYS A 50 33.03 4.27 -32.22
N ASP A 51 31.98 3.79 -32.90
CA ASP A 51 30.72 3.45 -32.25
C ASP A 51 30.91 2.28 -31.28
N LEU A 52 31.69 1.27 -31.65
CA LEU A 52 32.07 0.18 -30.75
C LEU A 52 32.88 0.67 -29.55
N GLN A 53 33.86 1.55 -29.75
CA GLN A 53 34.62 2.14 -28.64
C GLN A 53 33.73 2.94 -27.69
N HIS A 54 32.78 3.69 -28.23
CA HIS A 54 31.84 4.46 -27.42
C HIS A 54 30.90 3.56 -26.62
N ILE A 55 30.41 2.47 -27.21
CA ILE A 55 29.61 1.48 -26.50
C ILE A 55 30.43 0.83 -25.39
N ASP A 56 31.69 0.45 -25.66
CA ASP A 56 32.59 -0.15 -24.68
C ASP A 56 32.85 0.78 -23.49
N GLU A 57 33.13 2.05 -23.76
CA GLU A 57 33.27 3.09 -22.72
C GLU A 57 32.00 3.21 -21.87
N ARG A 58 30.83 3.23 -22.52
CA ARG A 58 29.54 3.31 -21.81
C ARG A 58 29.28 2.07 -20.97
N VAL A 59 29.60 0.88 -21.47
CA VAL A 59 29.47 -0.38 -20.73
C VAL A 59 30.38 -0.36 -19.50
N LEU A 60 31.64 0.07 -19.65
CA LEU A 60 32.58 0.18 -18.53
C LEU A 60 32.10 1.18 -17.47
N VAL A 61 31.57 2.33 -17.90
CA VAL A 61 30.99 3.33 -16.99
C VAL A 61 29.75 2.78 -16.27
N LEU A 62 28.86 2.05 -16.97
CA LEU A 62 27.69 1.40 -16.41
C LEU A 62 28.05 0.28 -15.43
N GLU A 63 29.06 -0.53 -15.75
CA GLU A 63 29.55 -1.58 -14.87
C GLU A 63 30.13 -0.98 -13.57
N LYS A 64 30.92 0.09 -13.69
CA LYS A 64 31.47 0.81 -12.55
C LYS A 64 30.37 1.42 -11.67
N SER A 65 29.36 2.04 -12.27
CA SER A 65 28.25 2.63 -11.50
C SER A 65 27.38 1.55 -10.84
N ALA A 66 27.14 0.43 -11.54
CA ALA A 66 26.44 -0.72 -10.98
C ALA A 66 27.21 -1.36 -9.82
N ALA A 67 28.54 -1.48 -9.91
CA ALA A 67 29.37 -1.98 -8.82
C ALA A 67 29.32 -1.08 -7.58
N VAL A 68 29.38 0.24 -7.76
CA VAL A 68 29.25 1.21 -6.66
C VAL A 68 27.85 1.16 -6.04
N ALA A 69 26.79 1.21 -6.83
CA ALA A 69 25.42 1.11 -6.33
C ALA A 69 25.16 -0.22 -5.61
N SER A 70 25.68 -1.33 -6.14
CA SER A 70 25.59 -2.65 -5.50
C SER A 70 26.36 -2.68 -4.18
N SER A 71 27.47 -1.95 -4.04
CA SER A 71 28.22 -1.86 -2.79
C SER A 71 27.51 -1.02 -1.72
N GLU A 72 26.78 0.04 -2.11
CA GLU A 72 25.95 0.82 -1.19
C GLU A 72 24.66 0.09 -0.79
N GLN A 73 24.12 -0.75 -1.67
CA GLN A 73 22.91 -1.54 -1.42
C GLN A 73 23.17 -2.92 -0.82
N SER A 74 24.43 -3.38 -0.81
CA SER A 74 24.81 -4.65 -0.18
C SER A 74 24.81 -4.51 1.33
N GLY A 75 23.62 -4.69 1.90
CA GLY A 75 23.44 -5.25 3.23
C GLY A 75 22.93 -4.27 4.26
N VAL A 76 21.61 -4.05 4.29
CA VAL A 76 20.97 -4.08 5.61
C VAL A 76 21.14 -5.53 6.08
N SER A 77 22.16 -5.76 6.91
CA SER A 77 22.48 -7.11 7.37
C SER A 77 21.28 -7.66 8.13
N TYR A 78 21.02 -8.97 8.01
CA TYR A 78 19.99 -9.62 8.83
C TYR A 78 20.19 -9.35 10.33
N SER A 79 21.44 -9.15 10.76
CA SER A 79 21.76 -8.71 12.12
C SER A 79 21.19 -7.33 12.47
N ASP A 80 21.21 -6.38 11.53
CA ASP A 80 20.75 -5.01 11.75
C ASP A 80 19.22 -4.95 11.78
N LEU A 81 18.56 -5.74 10.92
CA LEU A 81 17.10 -5.90 10.99
C LEU A 81 16.67 -6.56 12.30
N ASN A 82 17.38 -7.59 12.74
CA ASN A 82 17.08 -8.25 14.02
C ASN A 82 17.33 -7.30 15.19
N ALA A 83 18.43 -6.55 15.20
CA ALA A 83 18.71 -5.57 16.24
C ALA A 83 17.65 -4.46 16.30
N LEU A 84 17.17 -3.98 15.14
CA LEU A 84 16.06 -3.05 15.08
C LEU A 84 14.78 -3.68 15.64
N ASN A 85 14.44 -4.89 15.22
CA ASN A 85 13.25 -5.60 15.69
C ASN A 85 13.29 -5.86 17.20
N ASP A 86 14.44 -6.24 17.74
CA ASP A 86 14.66 -6.44 19.18
C ASP A 86 14.45 -5.13 19.94
N SER A 87 15.00 -4.01 19.45
CA SER A 87 14.80 -2.70 20.07
C SER A 87 13.32 -2.24 20.05
N PHE A 88 12.58 -2.58 18.98
CA PHE A 88 11.14 -2.30 18.92
C PHE A 88 10.36 -3.17 19.90
N ASN A 89 10.67 -4.45 19.99
CA ASN A 89 10.03 -5.36 20.93
C ASN A 89 10.30 -4.97 22.39
N GLU A 90 11.51 -4.51 22.70
CA GLU A 90 11.85 -3.99 24.02
C GLU A 90 10.97 -2.78 24.38
N ARG A 91 10.87 -1.79 23.48
CA ARG A 91 10.02 -0.61 23.70
C ARG A 91 8.54 -0.95 23.84
N ILE A 92 8.03 -1.91 23.04
CA ILE A 92 6.64 -2.38 23.15
C ILE A 92 6.41 -3.02 24.52
N THR A 93 7.37 -3.82 24.98
CA THR A 93 7.28 -4.49 26.29
C THR A 93 7.32 -3.47 27.42
N GLU A 94 8.22 -2.49 27.36
CA GLU A 94 8.30 -1.40 28.33
C GLU A 94 6.96 -0.63 28.40
N LEU A 95 6.41 -0.23 27.25
CA LEU A 95 5.12 0.45 27.20
C LEU A 95 3.98 -0.41 27.74
N ALA A 96 3.93 -1.70 27.39
CA ALA A 96 2.92 -2.62 27.90
C ALA A 96 2.98 -2.72 29.44
N THR A 97 4.18 -2.88 30.00
CA THR A 97 4.36 -2.95 31.46
C THR A 97 3.98 -1.64 32.16
N ALA A 98 4.34 -0.49 31.60
CA ALA A 98 3.95 0.82 32.13
C ALA A 98 2.43 1.00 32.13
N MET A 99 1.75 0.60 31.04
CA MET A 99 0.29 0.64 30.96
C MET A 99 -0.38 -0.28 31.99
N THR A 100 0.14 -1.50 32.18
CA THR A 100 -0.38 -2.41 33.22
C THR A 100 -0.17 -1.85 34.62
N ALA A 101 0.98 -1.24 34.90
CA ALA A 101 1.25 -0.61 36.19
C ALA A 101 0.27 0.54 36.47
N VAL A 102 0.04 1.43 35.49
CA VAL A 102 -0.93 2.53 35.61
C VAL A 102 -2.35 1.99 35.80
N ALA A 103 -2.76 0.98 35.04
CA ALA A 103 -4.07 0.35 35.17
C ALA A 103 -4.26 -0.25 36.58
N SER A 104 -3.27 -0.97 37.10
CA SER A 104 -3.30 -1.54 38.45
C SER A 104 -3.37 -0.47 39.54
N GLN A 105 -2.68 0.66 39.36
CA GLN A 105 -2.74 1.78 40.30
C GLN A 105 -4.13 2.44 40.30
N ALA A 106 -4.74 2.61 39.13
CA ALA A 106 -6.11 3.12 39.01
C ALA A 106 -7.12 2.16 39.66
N GLU A 107 -6.95 0.85 39.50
CA GLU A 107 -7.80 -0.16 40.13
C GLU A 107 -7.66 -0.15 41.66
N LEU A 108 -6.45 -0.04 42.20
CA LEU A 108 -6.20 0.10 43.64
C LEU A 108 -6.84 1.38 44.20
N GLN A 109 -6.75 2.50 43.50
CA GLN A 109 -7.43 3.74 43.89
C GLN A 109 -8.95 3.60 43.90
N ALA A 110 -9.52 2.95 42.88
CA ALA A 110 -10.95 2.67 42.80
C ALA A 110 -11.41 1.78 43.97
N LEU A 111 -10.63 0.74 44.31
CA LEU A 111 -10.92 -0.15 45.44
C LEU A 111 -10.86 0.61 46.78
N GLN A 112 -9.84 1.45 46.97
CA GLN A 112 -9.72 2.28 48.18
C GLN A 112 -10.91 3.24 48.32
N GLN A 113 -11.37 3.85 47.23
CA GLN A 113 -12.56 4.71 47.23
C GLN A 113 -13.84 3.92 47.58
N GLN A 114 -13.99 2.71 47.05
CA GLN A 114 -15.11 1.83 47.40
C GLN A 114 -15.09 1.44 48.88
N VAL A 115 -13.92 1.08 49.43
CA VAL A 115 -13.77 0.76 50.86
C VAL A 115 -14.16 1.96 51.72
N GLN A 116 -13.65 3.16 51.42
CA GLN A 116 -14.03 4.37 52.17
C GLN A 116 -15.53 4.67 52.07
N LYS A 117 -16.15 4.44 50.92
CA LYS A 117 -17.60 4.60 50.75
C LYS A 117 -18.38 3.58 51.61
N ILE A 118 -17.93 2.33 51.66
CA ILE A 118 -18.53 1.29 52.51
C ILE A 118 -18.38 1.65 53.99
N GLU A 119 -17.19 2.09 54.42
CA GLU A 119 -16.94 2.52 55.80
C GLU A 119 -17.83 3.71 56.20
N LYS A 120 -17.92 4.74 55.36
CA LYS A 120 -18.82 5.89 55.58
C LYS A 120 -20.27 5.45 55.70
N ASN A 121 -20.75 4.59 54.78
CA ASN A 121 -22.10 4.05 54.83
C ASN A 121 -22.34 3.22 56.10
N ARG A 122 -21.36 2.43 56.56
CA ARG A 122 -21.46 1.63 57.79
C ARG A 122 -21.57 2.53 59.02
N VAL A 123 -20.74 3.56 59.13
CA VAL A 123 -20.82 4.55 60.23
C VAL A 123 -22.16 5.27 60.21
N GLN A 124 -22.68 5.62 59.03
CA GLN A 124 -23.97 6.28 58.89
C GLN A 124 -25.14 5.37 59.29
N VAL A 125 -25.07 4.07 58.98
CA VAL A 125 -26.06 3.07 59.45
C VAL A 125 -25.99 2.86 60.96
N LEU A 126 -24.81 2.93 61.58
CA LEU A 126 -24.63 2.79 63.04
C LEU A 126 -25.06 4.04 63.83
N THR A 127 -25.11 5.21 63.19
CA THR A 127 -25.48 6.49 63.83
C THR A 127 -26.92 6.91 63.49
N ALA A 128 -27.61 6.20 62.60
CA ALA A 128 -29.01 6.46 62.27
C ALA A 128 -29.93 5.89 63.36
N PRO A 129 -30.92 6.66 63.86
CA PRO A 129 -31.92 6.12 64.78
C PRO A 129 -32.70 5.01 64.08
N ALA A 130 -32.84 3.86 64.75
CA ALA A 130 -33.50 2.67 64.22
C ALA A 130 -34.97 2.97 63.88
N SER A 131 -35.26 3.26 62.61
CA SER A 131 -36.63 3.22 62.09
C SER A 131 -36.92 1.79 61.64
N THR A 132 -37.64 1.04 62.48
CA THR A 132 -38.22 -0.25 62.12
C THR A 132 -39.29 -0.03 61.05
N LYS A 133 -38.94 -0.25 59.78
CA LYS A 133 -39.91 -0.53 58.73
C LYS A 133 -39.54 -1.83 58.02
N PRO A 134 -40.46 -2.78 57.87
CA PRO A 134 -40.18 -4.05 57.22
C PRO A 134 -40.05 -3.83 55.72
N HIS A 135 -38.82 -3.89 55.19
CA HIS A 135 -38.61 -3.87 53.75
C HIS A 135 -38.85 -5.27 53.19
N LYS A 136 -40.09 -5.50 52.72
CA LYS A 136 -40.47 -6.68 51.93
C LYS A 136 -39.58 -6.79 50.69
N PRO A 137 -39.13 -7.99 50.28
CA PRO A 137 -38.47 -8.16 49.00
C PRO A 137 -39.54 -8.07 47.91
N ARG A 138 -39.34 -7.19 46.93
CA ARG A 138 -40.16 -7.24 45.71
C ARG A 138 -39.22 -7.20 44.52
N SER A 139 -38.78 -8.38 44.12
CA SER A 139 -38.42 -8.65 42.73
C SER A 139 -39.65 -8.28 41.90
N LYS A 140 -39.67 -7.07 41.35
CA LYS A 140 -40.58 -6.78 40.23
C LYS A 140 -39.94 -7.41 39.00
N PRO A 141 -40.66 -8.25 38.23
CA PRO A 141 -40.16 -8.66 36.92
C PRO A 141 -39.91 -7.40 36.12
N ARG A 142 -38.65 -7.21 35.71
CA ARG A 142 -38.25 -6.11 34.84
C ARG A 142 -39.06 -6.27 33.57
N ILE A 143 -40.02 -5.37 33.35
CA ILE A 143 -40.70 -5.24 32.06
C ILE A 143 -39.58 -5.12 31.03
N VAL A 144 -39.43 -6.16 30.23
CA VAL A 144 -38.50 -6.18 29.10
C VAL A 144 -39.10 -5.22 28.11
N VAL A 145 -38.75 -3.93 28.23
CA VAL A 145 -38.96 -2.98 27.14
C VAL A 145 -38.14 -3.55 26.00
N GLU A 146 -38.79 -4.14 25.01
CA GLU A 146 -38.14 -4.72 23.84
C GLU A 146 -37.23 -3.64 23.24
N PHE A 147 -35.93 -3.92 23.24
CA PHE A 147 -34.98 -2.99 22.65
C PHE A 147 -35.03 -3.17 21.15
N PRO A 148 -35.31 -2.15 20.34
CA PRO A 148 -35.61 -2.34 18.92
C PRO A 148 -34.44 -2.90 18.09
N LEU A 149 -33.24 -2.96 18.66
CA LEU A 149 -32.03 -3.46 18.01
C LEU A 149 -31.39 -4.60 18.82
N GLN A 150 -30.67 -5.47 18.11
CA GLN A 150 -29.82 -6.51 18.68
C GLN A 150 -28.39 -6.35 18.17
N ILE A 151 -27.44 -6.83 18.96
CA ILE A 151 -26.05 -6.97 18.54
C ILE A 151 -25.88 -8.38 17.97
N LEU A 152 -25.30 -8.46 16.78
CA LEU A 152 -24.96 -9.72 16.13
C LEU A 152 -23.49 -10.11 16.32
N GLY A 153 -22.60 -9.12 16.43
CA GLY A 153 -21.18 -9.36 16.67
C GLY A 153 -20.34 -8.09 16.69
N GLN A 154 -19.05 -8.25 16.93
CA GLN A 154 -18.05 -7.19 16.92
C GLN A 154 -16.99 -7.49 15.87
N GLU A 155 -16.56 -6.47 15.14
CA GLU A 155 -15.53 -6.56 14.12
C GLU A 155 -14.43 -5.54 14.40
N ILE A 156 -13.20 -5.84 14.00
CA ILE A 156 -12.06 -4.93 14.06
C ILE A 156 -11.55 -4.70 12.64
N ARG A 157 -11.48 -3.43 12.20
CA ARG A 157 -10.92 -3.04 10.90
C ARG A 157 -9.89 -1.94 11.09
N GLY A 158 -8.65 -2.18 10.69
CA GLY A 158 -7.59 -1.18 10.81
C GLY A 158 -7.36 -0.68 12.24
N GLY A 159 -7.65 -1.51 13.25
CA GLY A 159 -7.55 -1.13 14.67
C GLY A 159 -8.78 -0.43 15.24
N GLU A 160 -9.80 -0.14 14.42
CA GLU A 160 -11.07 0.43 14.88
C GLU A 160 -12.10 -0.67 15.17
N HIS A 161 -12.84 -0.53 16.27
CA HIS A 161 -13.92 -1.43 16.65
C HIS A 161 -15.24 -1.00 16.00
N PHE A 162 -15.85 -1.93 15.27
CA PHE A 162 -17.17 -1.80 14.70
C PHE A 162 -18.12 -2.80 15.36
N LEU A 163 -19.37 -2.38 15.53
CA LEU A 163 -20.42 -3.21 16.07
C LEU A 163 -21.42 -3.54 14.97
N SER A 164 -21.66 -4.82 14.75
CA SER A 164 -22.71 -5.29 13.84
C SER A 164 -24.05 -5.27 14.59
N VAL A 165 -24.93 -4.36 14.18
CA VAL A 165 -26.26 -4.16 14.77
C VAL A 165 -27.34 -4.41 13.73
N GLY A 166 -28.48 -4.92 14.18
CA GLY A 166 -29.66 -5.14 13.33
C GLY A 166 -30.93 -4.98 14.13
N ALA A 167 -32.08 -4.96 13.45
CA ALA A 167 -33.36 -5.08 14.13
C ALA A 167 -33.44 -6.42 14.88
N ILE A 168 -34.28 -6.51 15.92
CA ILE A 168 -34.56 -7.80 16.56
C ILE A 168 -35.04 -8.79 15.49
N GLY A 169 -34.44 -9.98 15.46
CA GLY A 169 -34.80 -11.03 14.49
C GLY A 169 -34.17 -10.84 13.11
N ALA A 170 -33.20 -9.94 12.95
CA ALA A 170 -32.37 -9.91 11.74
C ALA A 170 -31.61 -11.24 11.61
N GLU A 171 -31.92 -12.00 10.57
CA GLU A 171 -31.30 -13.30 10.27
C GLU A 171 -30.33 -13.23 9.09
N SER A 172 -30.32 -12.10 8.36
CA SER A 172 -29.52 -11.92 7.16
C SER A 172 -28.64 -10.66 7.25
N LEU A 173 -27.49 -10.70 6.58
CA LEU A 173 -26.46 -9.66 6.64
C LEU A 173 -26.91 -8.33 6.01
N ASP A 174 -27.83 -8.36 5.05
CA ASP A 174 -28.44 -7.17 4.43
C ASP A 174 -29.29 -6.35 5.41
N GLN A 175 -29.75 -6.98 6.49
CA GLN A 175 -30.52 -6.34 7.56
C GLN A 175 -29.63 -5.81 8.70
N CYS A 176 -28.32 -5.98 8.58
CA CYS A 176 -27.32 -5.59 9.57
C CYS A 176 -26.52 -4.37 9.09
N GLN A 177 -26.14 -3.51 10.03
CA GLN A 177 -25.29 -2.37 9.77
C GLN A 177 -24.10 -2.38 10.72
N LEU A 178 -22.91 -2.07 10.19
CA LEU A 178 -21.73 -1.80 11.00
C LEU A 178 -21.75 -0.35 11.45
N ILE A 179 -21.65 -0.14 12.76
CA ILE A 179 -21.56 1.19 13.36
C ILE A 179 -20.31 1.29 14.24
N ARG A 180 -19.66 2.47 14.23
CA ARG A 180 -18.58 2.81 15.17
C ARG A 180 -19.08 3.68 16.33
N VAL A 181 -18.23 3.87 17.34
CA VAL A 181 -18.53 4.78 18.45
C VAL A 181 -18.83 6.18 17.91
N GLY A 182 -19.96 6.74 18.32
CA GLY A 182 -20.51 8.02 17.85
C GLY A 182 -21.58 7.89 16.75
N GLU A 183 -21.70 6.75 16.08
CA GLU A 183 -22.72 6.54 15.05
C GLU A 183 -24.07 6.09 15.62
N THR A 184 -25.13 6.37 14.86
CA THR A 184 -26.52 6.13 15.28
C THR A 184 -27.18 5.08 14.39
N TYR A 185 -27.88 4.14 15.01
CA TYR A 185 -28.74 3.17 14.34
C TYR A 185 -30.13 3.18 14.97
N MET A 186 -31.17 3.40 14.15
CA MET A 186 -32.57 3.47 14.63
C MET A 186 -32.78 4.47 15.80
N GLY A 187 -32.08 5.61 15.76
CA GLY A 187 -32.12 6.64 16.82
C GLY A 187 -31.26 6.34 18.05
N TRP A 188 -30.58 5.19 18.10
CA TRP A 188 -29.67 4.81 19.18
C TRP A 188 -28.22 5.04 18.77
N LYS A 189 -27.55 5.98 19.46
CA LYS A 189 -26.13 6.27 19.25
C LYS A 189 -25.28 5.31 20.05
N LEU A 190 -24.28 4.68 19.42
CA LEU A 190 -23.27 3.90 20.12
C LEU A 190 -22.33 4.84 20.87
N ASP A 191 -22.37 4.79 22.20
CA ASP A 191 -21.59 5.67 23.08
C ASP A 191 -20.23 5.06 23.45
N GLY A 192 -20.17 3.72 23.51
CA GLY A 192 -18.94 2.99 23.78
C GLY A 192 -19.11 1.49 23.75
N VAL A 193 -17.98 0.78 23.65
CA VAL A 193 -17.88 -0.67 23.79
C VAL A 193 -16.98 -0.96 25.00
N GLU A 194 -17.53 -1.64 26.00
CA GLU A 194 -16.90 -1.96 27.28
C GLU A 194 -16.82 -3.48 27.44
N GLY A 195 -15.67 -4.08 27.09
CA GLY A 195 -15.49 -5.53 27.13
C GLY A 195 -16.50 -6.26 26.22
N GLN A 196 -17.34 -7.12 26.81
CA GLN A 196 -18.40 -7.87 26.11
C GLN A 196 -19.75 -7.13 26.10
N SER A 197 -19.76 -5.81 26.26
CA SER A 197 -20.98 -5.00 26.28
C SER A 197 -20.86 -3.74 25.44
N ALA A 198 -21.94 -3.33 24.79
CA ALA A 198 -22.05 -2.06 24.09
C ALA A 198 -23.09 -1.16 24.78
N VAL A 199 -22.77 0.14 24.86
CA VAL A 199 -23.60 1.16 25.49
C VAL A 199 -24.23 2.02 24.41
N PHE A 200 -25.55 2.08 24.40
CA PHE A 200 -26.34 2.88 23.47
C PHE A 200 -27.08 3.98 24.19
N THR A 201 -27.17 5.16 23.58
CA THR A 201 -27.92 6.30 24.12
C THR A 201 -28.90 6.85 23.08
N ALA A 202 -30.16 7.02 23.46
CA ALA A 202 -31.21 7.66 22.66
C ALA A 202 -32.10 8.52 23.56
N ASN A 203 -32.35 9.77 23.19
CA ASN A 203 -33.27 10.67 23.91
C ASN A 203 -33.04 10.75 25.44
N GLY A 204 -31.78 10.70 25.88
CA GLY A 204 -31.40 10.70 27.31
C GLY A 204 -31.56 9.36 28.03
N ALA A 205 -32.04 8.31 27.35
CA ALA A 205 -32.05 6.95 27.87
C ALA A 205 -30.77 6.22 27.44
N THR A 206 -30.06 5.64 28.41
CA THR A 206 -28.89 4.80 28.17
C THR A 206 -29.26 3.34 28.36
N ARG A 207 -28.85 2.48 27.41
CA ARG A 207 -29.04 1.04 27.47
C ARG A 207 -27.75 0.30 27.17
N ARG A 208 -27.43 -0.67 28.03
CA ARG A 208 -26.32 -1.60 27.83
C ARG A 208 -26.85 -2.91 27.26
N LEU A 209 -26.22 -3.38 26.20
CA LEU A 209 -26.45 -4.68 25.58
C LEU A 209 -25.18 -5.53 25.64
N ASN A 210 -25.34 -6.83 25.81
CA ASN A 210 -24.21 -7.77 25.72
C ASN A 210 -23.97 -8.11 24.25
N ILE A 211 -22.69 -8.17 23.88
CA ILE A 211 -22.23 -8.70 22.60
C ILE A 211 -22.32 -10.23 22.70
N ARG A 212 -22.95 -10.88 21.72
CA ARG A 212 -23.06 -12.35 21.69
C ARG A 212 -21.81 -12.99 21.10
#